data_AF-A0AA37A9V5-F1
#
_entry.id   AF-A0AA37A9V5-F1
#
_cell.length_a   1.000
_cell.length_b   1.000
_cell.length_c   1.000
_cell.angle_alpha   90.00
_cell.angle_beta   90.00
_cell.angle_gamma   90.00
#
_symmetry.space_group_name_H-M   'P 1'
#
loop_
_entity.id
_entity.type
_entity.pdbx_description
1 polymer ?
#
loop_
_entity_poly.entity_id
_entity_poly.type
_entity_poly.pdbx_seq_one_letter_code
_entity_poly.pdbx_strand_id
1 'polypeptide(L)'
;MEVNISLGQMVLAFVAAMGVPSAIMGFIIWRLERRIDKREKEQAAQEQGQKDLFVLIVQGTNAAIALGEATARAVQRIPDAHCNGDMHDALDYAADIKHKQKDFLTRQGVSSLMD
;
A
#
# COMPACT_ATOMS: atom_id res chain seq x y z
N MET A 1 30.09 -57.06 31.82
CA MET A 1 29.61 -56.57 30.50
C MET A 1 30.36 -55.27 30.27
N GLU A 2 31.56 -55.36 29.69
CA GLU A 2 32.44 -54.21 29.52
C GLU A 2 31.93 -53.38 28.35
N VAL A 3 31.46 -52.17 28.64
CA VAL A 3 30.99 -51.24 27.62
C VAL A 3 32.22 -50.59 27.00
N ASN A 4 32.80 -51.24 25.98
CA ASN A 4 33.84 -50.64 25.16
C ASN A 4 33.19 -49.64 24.20
N ILE A 5 32.81 -48.46 24.71
CA ILE A 5 32.33 -47.37 23.86
C ILE A 5 33.55 -46.81 23.13
N SER A 6 33.76 -47.29 21.91
CA SER A 6 34.74 -46.73 20.99
C SER A 6 34.59 -45.21 20.94
N LEU A 7 35.71 -44.48 21.02
CA LEU A 7 35.76 -43.02 20.91
C LEU A 7 34.98 -42.52 19.67
N GLY A 8 34.98 -43.33 18.60
CA GLY A 8 34.20 -43.09 17.39
C GLY A 8 32.68 -43.12 17.60
N GLN A 9 32.14 -44.03 18.43
CA GLN A 9 30.71 -44.06 18.75
C GLN A 9 30.28 -42.86 19.61
N MET A 10 31.12 -42.39 20.54
CA MET A 10 30.81 -41.18 21.32
C MET A 10 30.77 -39.94 20.43
N VAL A 11 31.73 -39.77 19.51
CA VAL A 11 31.74 -38.65 18.57
C VAL A 11 30.54 -38.68 17.64
N LEU A 12 30.17 -39.86 17.11
CA LEU A 12 29.04 -40.01 16.21
C LEU A 12 27.70 -39.75 16.92
N ALA A 13 27.56 -40.19 18.17
CA ALA A 13 26.39 -39.89 19.00
C ALA A 13 26.29 -38.39 19.33
N PHE A 14 27.41 -37.72 19.57
CA PHE A 14 27.44 -36.29 19.87
C PHE A 14 27.08 -35.45 18.63
N VAL A 15 27.62 -35.80 17.46
CA VAL A 15 27.28 -35.16 16.18
C VAL A 15 25.83 -35.41 15.80
N ALA A 16 25.28 -36.60 16.05
CA ALA A 16 23.86 -36.88 15.84
C ALA A 16 22.98 -36.07 16.82
N ALA A 17 23.37 -35.99 18.09
CA ALA A 17 22.64 -35.24 19.10
C ALA A 17 22.62 -33.73 18.85
N MET A 18 23.66 -33.16 18.23
CA MET A 18 23.69 -31.72 17.87
C MET A 18 23.15 -31.46 16.46
N GLY A 19 23.44 -32.31 15.49
CA GLY A 19 23.08 -32.10 14.08
C GLY A 19 21.60 -32.34 13.78
N VAL A 20 20.99 -33.34 14.42
CA VAL A 20 19.56 -33.66 14.18
C VAL A 20 18.65 -32.53 14.67
N PRO A 21 18.81 -31.96 15.89
CA PRO A 21 18.00 -30.82 16.32
C PRO A 21 18.22 -29.56 15.48
N SER A 22 19.45 -29.27 15.04
CA SER A 22 19.74 -28.09 14.19
C SER A 22 19.08 -28.20 12.81
N ALA A 23 19.10 -29.38 12.18
CA ALA A 23 18.42 -29.62 10.92
C ALA A 23 16.90 -29.48 11.04
N ILE A 24 16.32 -30.00 12.14
CA ILE A 24 14.90 -29.86 12.44
C ILE A 24 14.54 -28.38 12.68
N MET A 25 15.34 -27.64 13.44
CA MET A 25 15.09 -26.21 13.65
C MET A 25 15.21 -25.39 12.37
N GLY A 26 16.22 -25.65 11.53
CA GLY A 26 16.32 -25.03 10.22
C GLY A 26 15.10 -25.30 9.35
N PHE A 27 14.59 -26.54 9.36
CA PHE A 27 13.37 -26.90 8.64
C PHE A 27 12.12 -26.20 9.18
N ILE A 28 12.00 -26.05 10.51
CA ILE A 28 10.89 -25.33 11.15
C ILE A 28 10.94 -23.84 10.79
N ILE A 29 12.11 -23.18 10.91
CA ILE A 29 12.30 -21.77 10.55
C ILE A 29 11.97 -21.55 9.08
N TRP A 30 12.49 -22.38 8.19
CA TRP A 30 12.20 -22.30 6.76
C TRP A 30 10.70 -22.42 6.44
N ARG A 31 9.98 -23.30 7.15
CA ARG A 31 8.53 -23.43 7.01
C ARG A 31 7.79 -22.21 7.53
N LEU A 32 8.27 -21.56 8.59
CA LEU A 32 7.70 -20.34 9.15
C LEU A 32 7.95 -19.14 8.26
N GLU A 33 9.18 -18.95 7.77
CA GLU A 33 9.56 -17.90 6.82
C GLU A 33 8.69 -17.97 5.56
N ARG A 34 8.51 -19.16 4.97
CA ARG A 34 7.58 -19.35 3.84
C ARG A 34 6.14 -18.93 4.14
N ARG A 35 5.68 -19.07 5.38
CA ARG A 35 4.32 -18.63 5.78
C ARG A 35 4.25 -17.13 5.99
N ILE A 36 5.30 -16.53 6.54
CA ILE A 36 5.43 -15.08 6.74
C ILE A 36 5.49 -14.40 5.38
N ASP A 37 6.39 -14.82 4.49
CA ASP A 37 6.50 -14.34 3.11
C ASP A 37 5.18 -14.37 2.36
N LYS A 38 4.39 -15.44 2.52
CA LYS A 38 3.10 -15.56 1.86
C LYS A 38 2.10 -14.53 2.40
N ARG A 39 2.06 -14.32 3.72
CA ARG A 39 1.19 -13.32 4.35
C ARG A 39 1.62 -11.90 4.01
N GLU A 40 2.90 -11.62 4.02
CA GLU A 40 3.44 -10.31 3.65
C GLU A 40 3.15 -9.98 2.19
N LYS A 41 3.25 -10.96 1.27
CA LYS A 41 2.85 -10.76 -0.13
C LYS A 41 1.36 -10.51 -0.28
N GLU A 42 0.52 -11.24 0.44
CA GLU A 42 -0.94 -11.02 0.44
C GLU A 42 -1.29 -9.65 1.03
N GLN A 43 -0.64 -9.23 2.11
CA GLN A 43 -0.82 -7.91 2.72
C GLN A 43 -0.33 -6.79 1.78
N ALA A 44 0.85 -6.93 1.19
CA ALA A 44 1.40 -5.96 0.24
C ALA A 44 0.48 -5.82 -0.99
N ALA A 45 -0.07 -6.92 -1.51
CA ALA A 45 -1.03 -6.88 -2.61
C ALA A 45 -2.34 -6.19 -2.20
N GLN A 46 -2.84 -6.42 -0.98
CA GLN A 46 -4.01 -5.74 -0.46
C GLN A 46 -3.77 -4.25 -0.23
N GLU A 47 -2.60 -3.87 0.30
CA GLU A 47 -2.22 -2.47 0.48
C GLU A 47 -2.07 -1.76 -0.86
N GLN A 48 -1.47 -2.41 -1.85
CA GLN A 48 -1.36 -1.87 -3.20
C GLN A 48 -2.73 -1.68 -3.85
N GLY A 49 -3.63 -2.68 -3.75
CA GLY A 49 -5.00 -2.55 -4.23
C GLY A 49 -5.78 -1.43 -3.54
N GLN A 50 -5.58 -1.21 -2.25
CA GLN A 50 -6.16 -0.08 -1.52
C GLN A 50 -5.61 1.27 -2.01
N LYS A 51 -4.29 1.36 -2.26
CA LYS A 51 -3.67 2.57 -2.82
C LYS A 51 -4.22 2.88 -4.20
N ASP A 52 -4.33 1.88 -5.07
CA ASP A 52 -4.87 2.04 -6.43
C ASP A 52 -6.34 2.47 -6.40
N LEU A 53 -7.14 1.87 -5.51
CA LEU A 53 -8.53 2.27 -5.30
C LEU A 53 -8.63 3.73 -4.84
N PHE A 54 -7.78 4.14 -3.90
CA PHE A 54 -7.76 5.53 -3.42
C PHE A 54 -7.40 6.51 -4.54
N VAL A 55 -6.40 6.20 -5.37
CA VAL A 55 -6.04 7.01 -6.54
C VAL A 55 -7.22 7.14 -7.50
N LEU A 56 -7.95 6.04 -7.76
CA LEU A 56 -9.13 6.05 -8.64
C LEU A 56 -10.24 6.94 -8.09
N ILE A 57 -10.49 6.91 -6.78
CA ILE A 57 -11.49 7.76 -6.12
C ILE A 57 -11.12 9.25 -6.26
N VAL A 58 -9.84 9.59 -6.03
CA VAL A 58 -9.36 10.97 -6.17
C VAL A 58 -9.49 11.46 -7.61
N GLN A 59 -9.10 10.64 -8.59
CA GLN A 59 -9.26 10.97 -10.01
C GLN A 59 -10.74 11.14 -10.41
N GLY A 60 -11.61 10.25 -9.94
CA GLY A 60 -13.05 10.35 -10.17
C GLY A 60 -13.65 11.63 -9.56
N THR A 61 -13.20 12.01 -8.36
CA THR A 61 -13.64 13.24 -7.69
C THR A 61 -13.20 14.49 -8.47
N ASN A 62 -11.94 14.52 -8.94
CA ASN A 62 -11.43 15.62 -9.76
C ASN A 62 -12.18 15.72 -11.11
N ALA A 63 -12.50 14.58 -11.73
CA ALA A 63 -13.31 14.55 -12.95
C ALA A 63 -14.73 15.10 -12.70
N ALA A 64 -15.36 14.73 -11.58
CA ALA A 64 -16.66 15.25 -11.19
C ALA A 64 -16.63 16.76 -10.91
N ILE A 65 -15.58 17.26 -10.23
CA ILE A 65 -15.37 18.70 -10.01
C ILE A 65 -15.22 19.43 -11.35
N ALA A 66 -14.37 18.94 -12.26
CA ALA A 66 -14.17 19.55 -13.57
C ALA A 66 -15.46 19.56 -14.41
N LEU A 67 -16.25 18.49 -14.34
CA LEU A 67 -17.57 18.42 -14.98
C LEU A 67 -18.56 19.43 -14.36
N GLY A 68 -18.57 19.54 -13.03
CA GLY A 68 -19.37 20.50 -12.29
C GLY A 68 -18.99 21.95 -12.64
N GLU A 69 -17.69 22.26 -12.71
CA GLU A 69 -17.17 23.55 -13.15
C GLU A 69 -17.63 23.90 -14.58
N ALA A 70 -17.52 22.95 -15.50
CA ALA A 70 -17.95 23.13 -16.88
C ALA A 70 -19.47 23.37 -16.97
N THR A 71 -20.25 22.63 -16.20
CA THR A 71 -21.71 22.76 -16.13
C THR A 71 -22.12 24.10 -15.54
N ALA A 72 -21.55 24.49 -14.40
CA ALA A 72 -21.82 25.77 -13.77
C ALA A 72 -21.47 26.95 -14.69
N ARG A 73 -20.32 26.89 -15.38
CA ARG A 73 -19.94 27.89 -16.38
C ARG A 73 -20.88 27.92 -17.59
N ALA A 74 -21.42 26.77 -18.01
CA ALA A 74 -22.40 26.71 -19.08
C ALA A 74 -23.73 27.35 -18.65
N VAL A 75 -24.20 27.05 -17.43
CA VAL A 75 -25.43 27.63 -16.87
C VAL A 75 -25.31 29.16 -16.71
N GLN A 76 -24.16 29.66 -16.26
CA GLN A 76 -23.90 31.10 -16.13
C GLN A 76 -23.95 31.88 -17.45
N ARG A 77 -23.85 31.22 -18.61
CA ARG A 77 -23.95 31.85 -19.93
C ARG A 77 -25.39 32.00 -20.42
N ILE A 78 -26.36 31.43 -19.73
CA ILE A 78 -27.77 31.47 -20.11
C ILE A 78 -28.37 32.80 -19.60
N PRO A 79 -28.94 33.66 -20.46
CA PRO A 79 -29.35 35.03 -20.10
C PRO A 79 -30.51 35.09 -19.08
N ASP A 80 -31.35 34.05 -19.03
CA ASP A 80 -32.47 33.94 -18.08
C ASP A 80 -32.13 33.09 -16.84
N ALA A 81 -30.92 32.53 -16.77
CA ALA A 81 -30.51 31.73 -15.62
C ALA A 81 -30.08 32.66 -14.49
N HIS A 82 -31.00 32.89 -13.55
CA HIS A 82 -30.69 33.56 -12.30
C HIS A 82 -29.95 32.61 -11.36
N CYS A 83 -28.66 32.39 -11.59
CA CYS A 83 -27.81 31.79 -10.57
C CYS A 83 -27.71 32.79 -9.41
N ASN A 84 -28.39 32.48 -8.31
CA ASN A 84 -28.14 33.09 -7.01
C ASN A 84 -26.63 33.07 -6.72
N GLY A 85 -26.10 34.14 -6.11
CA GLY A 85 -24.65 34.41 -5.96
C GLY A 85 -23.80 33.27 -5.39
N ASP A 86 -24.45 32.29 -4.78
CA ASP A 86 -23.93 31.00 -4.30
C ASP A 86 -23.12 30.21 -5.34
N MET A 87 -23.48 30.29 -6.64
CA MET A 87 -22.80 29.49 -7.65
C MET A 87 -21.39 30.00 -8.02
N HIS A 88 -21.09 31.28 -7.80
CA HIS A 88 -19.73 31.82 -7.96
C HIS A 88 -18.85 31.41 -6.78
N ASP A 89 -19.37 31.56 -5.55
CA ASP A 89 -18.67 31.16 -4.34
C ASP A 89 -18.35 29.65 -4.33
N ALA A 90 -19.28 28.81 -4.80
CA ALA A 90 -19.08 27.38 -4.95
C ALA A 90 -18.00 27.03 -5.99
N LEU A 91 -17.88 27.79 -7.08
CA LEU A 91 -16.84 27.61 -8.09
C LEU A 91 -15.46 27.99 -7.55
N ASP A 92 -15.37 29.10 -6.82
CA ASP A 92 -14.12 29.54 -6.21
C ASP A 92 -13.62 28.53 -5.17
N TYR A 93 -14.55 27.99 -4.36
CA TYR A 93 -14.24 26.90 -3.43
C TYR A 93 -13.75 25.64 -4.16
N ALA A 94 -14.45 25.22 -5.22
CA ALA A 94 -14.06 24.05 -6.01
C ALA A 94 -12.66 24.21 -6.64
N ALA A 95 -12.35 25.41 -7.14
CA ALA A 95 -11.05 25.75 -7.70
C ALA A 95 -9.94 25.69 -6.63
N ASP A 96 -10.18 26.27 -5.45
CA ASP A 96 -9.22 26.23 -4.33
C ASP A 96 -8.92 24.80 -3.88
N ILE A 97 -9.94 23.96 -3.70
CA ILE A 97 -9.76 22.55 -3.32
C ILE A 97 -9.00 21.79 -4.41
N LYS A 98 -9.30 22.02 -5.68
CA LYS A 98 -8.59 21.40 -6.81
C LYS A 98 -7.11 21.79 -6.85
N HIS A 99 -6.79 23.06 -6.59
CA HIS A 99 -5.41 23.52 -6.48
C HIS A 99 -4.68 22.87 -5.31
N LYS A 100 -5.30 22.84 -4.12
CA LYS A 100 -4.74 22.17 -2.93
C LYS A 100 -4.51 20.68 -3.18
N GLN A 101 -5.44 19.98 -3.84
CA GLN A 101 -5.28 18.58 -4.21
C GLN A 101 -4.11 18.38 -5.18
N LYS A 102 -3.98 19.23 -6.21
CA LYS A 102 -2.87 19.18 -7.17
C LYS A 102 -1.52 19.41 -6.47
N ASP A 103 -1.42 20.40 -5.60
CA ASP A 103 -0.20 20.71 -4.86
C ASP A 103 0.20 19.57 -3.92
N PHE A 104 -0.77 18.97 -3.24
CA PHE A 104 -0.54 17.81 -2.38
C PHE A 104 0.01 16.62 -3.16
N LEU A 105 -0.63 16.26 -4.28
CA LEU A 105 -0.16 15.17 -5.15
C LEU A 105 1.21 15.46 -5.76
N THR A 106 1.49 16.72 -6.11
CA THR A 106 2.81 17.13 -6.61
C THR A 106 3.88 16.96 -5.53
N ARG A 107 3.62 17.38 -4.29
CA ARG A 107 4.56 17.19 -3.17
C ARG A 107 4.80 15.72 -2.86
N GLN A 108 3.75 14.91 -2.81
CA GLN A 108 3.87 13.46 -2.62
C GLN A 108 4.65 12.81 -3.77
N GLY A 109 4.39 13.19 -5.02
CA GLY A 109 5.14 12.72 -6.18
C GLY A 109 6.62 13.08 -6.11
N VAL A 110 6.96 14.31 -5.74
CA VAL A 110 8.35 14.73 -5.55
C VAL A 110 9.03 13.98 -4.40
N SER A 111 8.35 13.78 -3.27
CA SER A 111 8.89 12.99 -2.14
C SER A 111 9.20 11.56 -2.59
N SER A 112 8.27 10.91 -3.31
CA SER A 112 8.45 9.54 -3.79
C SER A 112 9.56 9.36 -4.85
N LEU A 113 10.07 10.45 -5.44
CA LEU A 113 11.22 10.44 -6.35
C LEU A 113 12.55 10.71 -5.64
N MET A 114 12.50 11.26 -4.43
CA MET A 114 13.66 11.65 -3.62
C MET A 114 14.01 10.60 -2.54
N ASP A 115 13.07 9.69 -2.24
CA ASP A 115 13.22 8.52 -1.35
C ASP A 115 13.63 7.26 -2.14
#